data_AF-A0AAD9X8Z8-F1
#
_entry.id   AF-A0AAD9X8Z8-F1
#
_cell.length_a   1.000
_cell.length_b   1.000
_cell.length_c   1.000
_cell.angle_alpha   90.00
_cell.angle_beta   90.00
_cell.angle_gamma   90.00
#
_symmetry.space_group_name_H-M   'P 1'
#
loop_
_entity.id
_entity.type
_entity.pdbx_description
1 polymer ?
#
loop_
_entity_poly.entity_id
_entity_poly.type
_entity_poly.pdbx_seq_one_letter_code
_entity_poly.pdbx_strand_id
1 'polypeptide(L)'
;MGYYLADGIYPKRSKFVQTIHDPRGPKKKIAMKQEACRKDVERAFGVLQPRFAIVAGPTRFWHKHILHNLMTTCIIIHNMIITDERDVTASIEDHMEAPTPEVEMVLMKIPDFNNS
;
A
#
# COMPACT_ATOMS: atom_id res chain seq x y z
N MET A 1 -14.74 -7.34 27.53
CA MET A 1 -14.78 -5.86 27.49
C MET A 1 -13.71 -5.38 26.52
N GLY A 2 -14.06 -4.57 25.52
CA GLY A 2 -13.11 -4.06 24.53
C GLY A 2 -12.50 -2.73 24.98
N TYR A 3 -11.19 -2.59 24.80
CA TYR A 3 -10.45 -1.36 25.09
C TYR A 3 -10.19 -0.60 23.79
N TYR A 4 -10.30 0.72 23.83
CA TYR A 4 -10.03 1.62 22.70
C TYR A 4 -8.69 2.33 22.93
N LEU A 5 -7.83 2.38 21.92
CA LEU A 5 -6.58 3.12 22.02
C LEU A 5 -6.87 4.63 21.99
N ALA A 6 -6.22 5.40 22.86
CA ALA A 6 -6.33 6.85 22.92
C ALA A 6 -4.96 7.47 23.11
N ASP A 7 -4.78 8.69 22.61
CA ASP A 7 -3.60 9.50 22.88
C ASP A 7 -3.70 10.19 24.26
N GLY A 8 -2.68 10.97 24.60
CA GLY A 8 -2.63 11.75 25.83
C GLY A 8 -3.57 12.97 25.85
N ILE A 9 -4.26 13.31 24.75
CA ILE A 9 -5.17 14.46 24.69
C ILE A 9 -6.60 14.10 25.11
N TYR A 10 -6.96 12.82 25.13
CA TYR A 10 -8.24 12.38 25.67
C TYR A 10 -8.20 12.20 27.20
N PRO A 11 -9.29 12.53 27.92
CA PRO A 11 -9.39 12.25 29.36
C PRO A 11 -9.22 10.77 29.66
N LYS A 12 -8.54 10.44 30.77
CA LYS A 12 -8.45 9.05 31.25
C LYS A 12 -9.86 8.49 31.49
N ARG A 13 -10.24 7.44 30.75
CA ARG A 13 -11.45 6.65 31.03
C ARG A 13 -11.11 5.16 31.03
N SER A 14 -11.85 4.38 31.81
CA SER A 14 -11.67 2.92 31.94
C SER A 14 -11.70 2.16 30.60
N LYS A 15 -12.36 2.70 29.56
CA LYS A 15 -12.43 2.10 28.22
C LYS A 15 -11.29 2.51 27.29
N PHE A 16 -10.51 3.54 27.64
CA PHE A 16 -9.43 4.06 26.81
C PHE A 16 -8.06 3.64 27.36
N VAL A 17 -7.27 2.96 26.55
CA VAL A 17 -5.87 2.64 26.84
C VAL A 17 -5.02 3.76 26.26
N GLN A 18 -4.49 4.60 27.14
CA GLN A 18 -3.62 5.71 26.78
C GLN A 18 -2.20 5.23 26.50
N THR A 19 -1.53 5.88 25.54
CA THR A 19 -0.10 5.71 25.32
C THR A 19 0.67 6.10 26.57
N ILE A 20 1.59 5.25 27.02
CA ILE A 20 2.45 5.53 28.18
C ILE A 20 3.57 6.47 27.72
N HIS A 21 3.56 7.71 28.23
CA HIS A 21 4.66 8.66 28.03
C HIS A 21 5.88 8.19 28.84
N ASP A 22 7.02 7.97 28.16
CA ASP A 22 8.25 7.38 28.73
C ASP A 22 8.08 5.95 29.30
N PRO A 23 7.83 4.94 28.44
CA PRO A 23 7.61 3.57 28.90
C PRO A 23 8.94 2.92 29.33
N ARG A 24 9.07 2.63 30.63
CA ARG A 24 10.26 1.99 31.22
C ARG A 24 10.09 0.47 31.36
N GLY A 25 11.19 -0.27 31.20
CA GLY A 25 11.23 -1.72 31.40
C GLY A 25 10.31 -2.51 30.43
N PRO A 26 9.62 -3.57 30.89
CA PRO A 26 8.76 -4.41 30.04
C PRO A 26 7.65 -3.65 29.30
N LYS A 27 7.22 -2.50 29.84
CA LYS A 27 6.19 -1.64 29.25
C LYS A 27 6.65 -0.98 27.94
N LYS A 28 7.97 -0.86 27.70
CA LYS A 28 8.55 -0.31 26.47
C LYS A 28 8.13 -1.10 25.23
N LYS A 29 8.18 -2.43 25.31
CA LYS A 29 7.79 -3.32 24.20
C LYS A 29 6.30 -3.19 23.87
N ILE A 30 5.46 -3.03 24.90
CA ILE A 30 4.00 -2.90 24.74
C ILE A 30 3.67 -1.54 24.12
N ALA A 31 4.25 -0.46 24.63
CA ALA A 31 4.06 0.88 24.09
C ALA A 31 4.55 1.00 22.63
N MET A 32 5.67 0.36 22.28
CA MET A 32 6.18 0.36 20.91
C MET A 32 5.21 -0.34 19.94
N LYS A 33 4.65 -1.49 20.33
CA LYS A 33 3.64 -2.20 19.52
C LYS A 33 2.35 -1.40 19.39
N GLN A 34 1.90 -0.77 20.48
CA GLN A 34 0.72 0.10 20.48
C GLN A 34 0.91 1.28 19.54
N GLU A 35 2.06 1.95 19.61
CA GLU A 35 2.39 3.10 18.79
C GLU A 35 2.52 2.74 17.30
N ALA A 36 3.11 1.58 16.97
CA ALA A 36 3.16 1.09 15.59
C ALA A 36 1.75 0.85 15.03
N CYS A 37 0.91 0.13 15.76
CA CYS A 37 -0.47 -0.12 15.35
C CYS A 37 -1.27 1.18 15.20
N ARG A 38 -1.07 2.16 16.11
CA ARG A 38 -1.69 3.48 16.00
C ARG A 38 -1.26 4.20 14.73
N LYS A 39 0.03 4.24 14.42
CA LYS A 39 0.57 4.88 13.20
C LYS A 39 0.03 4.25 11.93
N ASP A 40 -0.11 2.92 11.90
CA ASP A 40 -0.68 2.23 10.72
C ASP A 40 -2.14 2.63 10.50
N VAL A 41 -2.92 2.70 11.59
CA VAL A 41 -4.32 3.15 11.54
C VAL A 41 -4.39 4.61 11.10
N GLU A 42 -3.60 5.51 11.68
CA GLU A 42 -3.58 6.93 11.31
C GLU A 42 -3.16 7.15 9.87
N ARG A 43 -2.15 6.42 9.39
CA ARG A 43 -1.73 6.47 7.99
C ARG A 43 -2.84 6.00 7.06
N ALA A 44 -3.54 4.92 7.40
CA ALA A 44 -4.67 4.43 6.61
C ALA A 44 -5.82 5.45 6.57
N PHE A 45 -6.21 6.02 7.72
CA PHE A 45 -7.24 7.06 7.76
C PHE A 45 -6.81 8.35 7.06
N GLY A 46 -5.53 8.72 7.10
CA GLY A 46 -4.99 9.86 6.35
C GLY A 46 -5.11 9.71 4.84
N VAL A 47 -5.10 8.48 4.31
CA VAL A 47 -5.34 8.21 2.88
C VAL A 47 -6.83 8.06 2.57
N LEU A 48 -7.60 7.43 3.47
CA LEU A 48 -8.99 7.09 3.22
C LEU A 48 -9.94 8.28 3.43
N GLN A 49 -9.71 9.16 4.40
CA GLN A 49 -10.60 10.30 4.69
C GLN A 49 -10.71 11.30 3.53
N PRO A 50 -9.63 11.71 2.84
CA PRO A 50 -9.72 12.61 1.69
C PRO A 50 -10.42 11.98 0.48
N ARG A 51 -10.32 10.65 0.33
CA ARG A 51 -10.91 9.91 -0.80
C ARG A 51 -12.38 9.52 -0.57
N PHE A 52 -12.76 9.28 0.69
CA PHE A 52 -14.08 8.81 1.06
C PHE A 52 -14.66 9.68 2.18
N ALA A 53 -15.49 10.67 1.81
CA ALA A 53 -16.14 11.58 2.76
C ALA A 53 -16.95 10.84 3.86
N ILE A 54 -17.43 9.63 3.55
CA ILE A 54 -18.16 8.78 4.51
C ILE A 54 -17.28 8.29 5.67
N VAL A 55 -15.95 8.21 5.48
CA VAL A 55 -14.96 7.84 6.51
C VAL A 55 -14.65 9.02 7.45
N ALA A 56 -14.94 10.26 7.02
CA ALA A 56 -14.74 11.47 7.82
C ALA A 56 -15.89 11.77 8.81
N GLY A 57 -17.02 11.09 8.67
CA GLY A 57 -18.19 11.29 9.53
C GLY A 57 -18.04 10.69 10.94
N PRO A 58 -18.89 11.11 11.91
CA PRO A 58 -18.86 10.59 13.26
C PRO A 58 -19.26 9.10 13.30
N THR A 59 -18.26 8.24 13.45
CA THR A 59 -18.40 6.78 13.56
C THR A 59 -19.04 6.32 14.88
N ARG A 60 -19.18 7.22 15.87
CA ARG A 60 -19.72 6.90 17.21
C ARG A 60 -21.14 6.34 17.20
N PHE A 61 -21.93 6.64 16.18
CA PHE A 61 -23.32 6.18 16.06
C PHE A 61 -23.48 4.90 15.23
N TRP A 62 -22.39 4.38 14.67
CA TRP A 62 -22.43 3.25 13.76
C TRP A 62 -22.18 1.96 14.52
N HIS A 63 -23.00 0.94 14.28
CA HIS A 63 -22.74 -0.39 14.82
C HIS A 63 -21.43 -0.95 14.26
N LYS A 64 -20.71 -1.74 15.07
CA LYS A 64 -19.40 -2.30 14.70
C LYS A 64 -19.40 -3.06 13.37
N HIS A 65 -20.47 -3.80 13.07
CA HIS A 65 -20.59 -4.53 11.80
C HIS A 65 -20.71 -3.58 10.60
N ILE A 66 -21.39 -2.44 10.76
CA ILE A 66 -21.54 -1.43 9.71
C ILE A 66 -20.19 -0.75 9.45
N LEU A 67 -19.47 -0.38 10.52
CA LEU A 67 -18.12 0.18 10.40
C LEU A 67 -17.15 -0.78 9.71
N HIS A 68 -17.19 -2.05 10.09
CA HIS A 68 -16.39 -3.09 9.46
C HIS A 68 -16.68 -3.16 7.96
N ASN A 69 -17.96 -3.27 7.58
CA ASN A 69 -18.36 -3.34 6.17
C ASN A 69 -17.91 -2.12 5.38
N LEU A 70 -18.11 -0.91 5.92
CA LEU A 70 -17.69 0.32 5.26
C LEU A 70 -16.18 0.36 5.04
N MET A 71 -15.38 0.04 6.06
CA MET A 71 -13.92 0.03 5.94
C MET A 71 -13.46 -1.00 4.90
N THR A 72 -14.05 -2.20 4.90
CA THR A 72 -13.76 -3.23 3.90
C THR A 72 -14.12 -2.75 2.49
N THR A 73 -15.28 -2.12 2.30
CA THR A 73 -15.70 -1.56 1.01
C THR A 73 -14.74 -0.46 0.54
N CYS A 74 -14.34 0.48 1.41
CA CYS A 74 -13.37 1.51 1.06
C CYS A 74 -12.01 0.93 0.64
N ILE A 75 -11.54 -0.13 1.30
CA ILE A 75 -10.28 -0.81 0.95
C ILE A 75 -10.38 -1.49 -0.41
N ILE A 76 -11.49 -2.22 -0.67
CA ILE A 76 -11.71 -2.90 -1.95
C ILE A 76 -11.76 -1.87 -3.08
N ILE A 77 -12.56 -0.81 -2.93
CA ILE A 77 -12.67 0.25 -3.93
C ILE A 77 -11.34 0.96 -4.14
N HIS A 78 -10.59 1.24 -3.06
CA HIS A 78 -9.26 1.83 -3.18
C HIS A 78 -8.31 0.95 -3.98
N ASN A 79 -8.28 -0.36 -3.68
CA ASN A 79 -7.44 -1.30 -4.40
C ASN A 79 -7.87 -1.43 -5.87
N MET A 80 -9.17 -1.42 -6.16
CA MET A 80 -9.68 -1.46 -7.53
C MET A 80 -9.25 -0.21 -8.32
N ILE A 81 -9.40 0.99 -7.75
CA ILE A 81 -8.99 2.24 -8.39
C ILE A 81 -7.47 2.24 -8.65
N ILE A 82 -6.66 1.81 -7.69
CA ILE A 82 -5.21 1.74 -7.86
C ILE A 82 -4.80 0.72 -8.93
N THR A 83 -5.48 -0.42 -9.02
CA THR A 83 -5.24 -1.40 -10.08
C THR A 83 -5.58 -0.82 -11.45
N ASP A 84 -6.74 -0.16 -11.58
CA ASP A 84 -7.19 0.48 -12.82
C ASP A 84 -6.23 1.59 -13.28
N GLU A 85 -5.83 2.50 -12.37
CA GLU A 85 -4.86 3.57 -12.67
C GLU A 85 -3.50 3.02 -13.13
N ARG A 86 -3.06 1.87 -12.59
CA ARG A 86 -1.78 1.24 -12.96
C ARG A 86 -1.82 0.58 -14.34
N ASP A 87 -2.94 -0.03 -14.70
CA ASP A 87 -3.10 -0.69 -16.01
C ASP A 87 -3.06 0.33 -17.15
N VAL A 88 -3.62 1.53 -16.93
CA VAL A 88 -3.53 2.64 -17.88
C VAL A 88 -2.08 3.12 -18.08
N THR A 89 -1.26 3.12 -17.03
CA THR A 89 0.16 3.54 -17.13
C THR A 89 1.10 2.54 -17.80
N ALA A 90 0.67 1.29 -18.00
CA ALA A 90 1.48 0.24 -18.64
C ALA A 90 1.38 0.24 -20.18
N SER A 91 0.57 1.12 -20.78
CA SER A 91 0.29 1.13 -22.23
C SER A 91 1.08 2.17 -23.04
N ILE A 92 2.17 2.72 -22.50
CA ILE A 92 3.12 3.53 -23.27
C ILE A 92 4.48 2.81 -23.32
N GLU A 93 4.49 1.61 -23.91
CA GLU A 93 5.68 1.14 -24.62
C GLU A 93 5.52 1.60 -26.07
N ASP A 94 6.05 2.79 -26.34
CA ASP A 94 6.23 3.32 -27.69
C ASP A 94 7.08 2.31 -28.46
N HIS A 95 6.52 1.69 -29.50
CA HIS A 95 7.25 0.82 -30.41
C HIS A 95 8.34 1.65 -31.12
N MET A 96 9.51 1.81 -30.50
CA MET A 96 10.71 2.22 -31.22
C MET A 96 11.24 0.99 -31.95
N GLU A 97 10.86 0.86 -33.22
CA GLU A 97 11.40 -0.14 -34.13
C GLU A 97 12.92 0.04 -34.25
N ALA A 98 13.67 -0.95 -33.74
CA ALA A 98 15.13 -0.96 -33.81
C ALA A 98 15.59 -1.16 -35.27
N PRO A 99 16.66 -0.51 -35.74
CA PRO A 99 17.15 -0.73 -37.10
C PRO A 99 17.62 -2.18 -37.25
N THR A 100 17.23 -2.82 -38.35
CA THR A 100 17.67 -4.17 -38.70
C THR A 100 19.20 -4.21 -38.86
N PRO A 101 19.92 -5.11 -38.17
CA PRO A 101 21.35 -5.27 -38.40
C PRO A 101 21.57 -5.96 -39.76
N GLU A 102 22.22 -5.26 -40.69
CA GLU A 102 22.78 -5.86 -41.90
C GLU A 102 23.92 -6.80 -41.49
N VAL A 103 23.67 -8.11 -41.57
CA VAL A 103 24.72 -9.13 -41.36
C VAL A 103 25.35 -9.41 -42.71
N GLU A 104 26.55 -8.87 -42.94
CA GLU A 104 27.40 -9.23 -44.07
C GLU A 104 27.78 -10.72 -43.93
N MET A 105 27.18 -11.59 -44.75
CA MET A 105 27.62 -12.98 -44.85
C MET A 105 28.97 -13.01 -45.55
N VAL A 106 30.05 -13.09 -44.77
CA VAL A 106 31.37 -13.45 -45.29
C VAL A 106 31.26 -14.86 -45.87
N LEU A 107 31.26 -14.96 -47.19
CA LEU A 107 31.38 -16.22 -47.92
C LEU A 107 32.74 -16.83 -47.58
N MET A 108 32.79 -17.82 -46.69
CA MET A 108 33.97 -18.69 -46.57
C MET A 108 34.13 -19.40 -47.91
N LYS A 109 35.11 -18.94 -48.69
CA LYS A 109 35.47 -19.51 -49.98
C LYS A 109 36.04 -20.91 -49.74
N ILE A 110 35.24 -21.93 -50.05
CA ILE A 110 35.70 -23.33 -50.07
C ILE A 110 36.82 -23.41 -51.10
N PRO A 111 38.04 -23.87 -50.77
CA PRO A 111 39.12 -23.94 -51.73
C PRO A 111 38.82 -25.03 -52.77
N ASP A 112 38.86 -24.62 -54.04
CA ASP A 112 38.64 -25.47 -55.21
C ASP A 112 39.63 -26.64 -55.23
N PHE A 113 39.11 -27.86 -55.21
CA PHE A 113 39.90 -29.05 -55.57
C PHE A 113 40.12 -29.02 -57.09
N ASN A 114 41.25 -28.47 -57.51
CA ASN A 114 41.85 -28.73 -58.80
C ASN A 114 43.35 -28.93 -58.60
N ASN A 115 43.82 -30.17 -58.67
CA ASN A 115 45.20 -30.44 -59.03
C ASN A 115 45.24 -31.46 -60.17
N SER A 116 46.11 -31.12 -61.12
CA SER A 116 46.53 -31.88 -62.29
C SER A 116 47.16 -33.23 -61.94
#